data_AF-A0A2P4XHC6-F1
#
_entry.id   AF-A0A2P4XHC6-F1
#
_cell.length_a   1.000
_cell.length_b   1.000
_cell.length_c   1.000
_cell.angle_alpha   90.00
_cell.angle_beta   90.00
_cell.angle_gamma   90.00
#
_symmetry.space_group_name_H-M   'P 1'
#
loop_
_entity.id
_entity.type
_entity.pdbx_description
1 polymer ?
#
loop_
_entity_poly.entity_id
_entity_poly.type
_entity_poly.pdbx_seq_one_letter_code
_entity_poly.pdbx_strand_id
1 'polypeptide(L)'
;MCGLYGAMRLVPLLGLSRRRLSVAAVQCDSLWQRRSLSTGIDDVCRRQYISLYNYTPLDKKKLPKLRRDMREQWGQLGVVGRIYIAEEGINGQLVVPEPVVSAFECSFPRLLRQAKLFYGHREIRCRPSNGIRS
;
A
#
# COMPACT_ATOMS: atom_id res chain seq x y z
N MET A 1 12.63 21.95 67.44
CA MET A 1 13.21 20.64 67.74
C MET A 1 12.77 19.66 66.66
N CYS A 2 13.71 18.94 66.04
CA CYS A 2 13.45 18.01 64.93
C CYS A 2 13.75 16.56 65.36
N GLY A 3 13.09 15.58 64.72
CA GLY A 3 13.46 14.16 64.77
C GLY A 3 12.91 13.38 65.96
N LEU A 4 12.82 12.03 65.97
CA LEU A 4 13.02 10.97 64.95
C LEU A 4 11.99 9.84 65.25
N TYR A 5 11.73 8.76 64.49
CA TYR A 5 12.33 8.06 63.32
C TYR A 5 11.20 7.52 62.40
N GLY A 6 11.51 6.81 61.29
CA GLY A 6 10.46 6.15 60.48
C GLY A 6 10.85 5.39 59.21
N ALA A 7 11.87 4.52 59.26
CA ALA A 7 12.18 3.46 58.27
C ALA A 7 12.15 3.78 56.76
N MET A 8 13.34 3.98 56.16
CA MET A 8 13.50 3.80 54.71
C MET A 8 13.41 2.32 54.30
N ARG A 9 12.69 2.04 53.21
CA ARG A 9 12.80 0.78 52.46
C ARG A 9 13.14 1.08 51.00
N LEU A 10 14.40 0.88 50.63
CA LEU A 10 14.76 0.68 49.23
C LEU A 10 14.23 -0.68 48.75
N VAL A 11 13.51 -0.69 47.63
CA VAL A 11 13.13 -1.88 46.86
C VAL A 11 13.27 -1.51 45.37
N PRO A 12 13.80 -2.38 44.49
CA PRO A 12 14.67 -1.91 43.42
C PRO A 12 13.98 -1.57 42.09
N LEU A 13 14.70 -0.78 41.29
CA LEU A 13 14.56 -0.74 39.83
C LEU A 13 14.64 -2.17 39.27
N LEU A 14 13.59 -2.61 38.57
CA LEU A 14 13.65 -3.58 37.47
C LEU A 14 12.27 -3.72 36.81
N GLY A 15 12.23 -4.01 35.50
CA GLY A 15 11.00 -4.44 34.82
C GLY A 15 10.22 -3.35 34.08
N LEU A 16 10.86 -2.69 33.10
CA LEU A 16 10.12 -2.10 31.97
C LEU A 16 9.38 -3.22 31.23
N SER A 17 8.15 -3.52 31.66
CA SER A 17 7.27 -4.46 30.97
C SER A 17 6.92 -3.89 29.60
N ARG A 18 7.69 -4.33 28.61
CA ARG A 18 7.57 -3.94 27.22
C ARG A 18 6.28 -4.55 26.66
N ARG A 19 5.14 -3.92 26.96
CA ARG A 19 3.83 -4.24 26.39
C ARG A 19 3.95 -4.22 24.87
N ARG A 20 4.17 -5.41 24.32
CA ARG A 20 4.37 -5.66 22.90
C ARG A 20 3.06 -5.34 22.23
N LEU A 21 2.98 -4.16 21.60
CA LEU A 21 1.84 -3.77 20.79
C LEU A 21 1.60 -4.89 19.77
N SER A 22 0.51 -5.61 19.94
CA SER A 22 0.01 -6.58 18.97
C SER A 22 -0.43 -5.78 17.74
N VAL A 23 0.52 -5.55 16.84
CA VAL A 23 0.21 -5.09 15.48
C VAL A 23 -0.72 -6.14 14.90
N ALA A 24 -2.00 -5.80 14.78
CA ALA A 24 -2.96 -6.60 14.05
C ALA A 24 -2.39 -6.77 12.64
N ALA A 25 -1.92 -7.98 12.35
CA ALA A 25 -1.38 -8.32 11.05
C ALA A 25 -2.54 -8.20 10.06
N VAL A 26 -2.54 -7.12 9.28
CA VAL A 26 -3.48 -7.02 8.16
C VAL A 26 -2.95 -7.97 7.11
N GLN A 27 -3.49 -9.20 7.15
CA GLN A 27 -3.45 -10.13 6.05
C GLN A 27 -4.07 -9.44 4.85
N CYS A 28 -3.20 -9.03 3.94
CA CYS A 28 -3.59 -8.86 2.56
C CYS A 28 -3.27 -10.18 1.87
N ASP A 29 -4.29 -10.94 1.51
CA ASP A 29 -4.09 -12.27 0.96
C ASP A 29 -3.32 -12.22 -0.36
N SER A 30 -2.11 -12.78 -0.35
CA SER A 30 -1.21 -12.86 -1.48
C SER A 30 -1.62 -13.98 -2.45
N LEU A 31 -2.84 -13.91 -2.99
CA LEU A 31 -3.41 -14.93 -3.89
C LEU A 31 -3.02 -14.77 -5.37
N TRP A 32 -2.07 -13.90 -5.69
CA TRP A 32 -1.64 -13.58 -7.08
C TRP A 32 -0.68 -14.59 -7.73
N GLN A 33 -0.39 -15.73 -7.08
CA GLN A 33 0.61 -16.69 -7.55
C GLN A 33 0.06 -17.99 -8.18
N ARG A 34 -1.27 -18.15 -8.34
CA ARG A 34 -1.80 -19.28 -9.11
C ARG A 34 -1.91 -18.96 -10.60
N ARG A 35 -1.01 -19.58 -11.37
CA ARG A 35 -0.97 -19.68 -12.84
C ARG A 35 -2.32 -19.44 -13.55
N SER A 36 -2.37 -18.41 -14.39
CA SER A 36 -3.30 -18.38 -15.52
C SER A 36 -2.85 -19.41 -16.56
N LEU A 37 -3.32 -20.66 -16.42
CA LEU A 37 -3.18 -21.65 -17.47
C LEU A 37 -4.13 -21.31 -18.62
N SER A 38 -3.58 -21.28 -19.83
CA SER A 38 -4.26 -20.91 -21.07
C SER A 38 -5.49 -21.78 -21.35
N THR A 39 -6.67 -21.16 -21.43
CA THR A 39 -7.79 -21.66 -22.23
C THR A 39 -8.33 -20.48 -23.02
N GLY A 40 -8.35 -20.57 -24.35
CA GLY A 40 -8.73 -19.44 -25.20
C GLY A 40 -10.23 -19.30 -25.35
N ILE A 41 -10.76 -18.13 -24.96
CA ILE A 41 -11.94 -17.39 -25.43
C ILE A 41 -11.78 -16.02 -24.75
N ASP A 42 -11.92 -14.92 -25.49
CA ASP A 42 -11.65 -13.53 -25.09
C ASP A 42 -11.64 -13.25 -23.57
N ASP A 43 -10.47 -13.38 -22.93
CA ASP A 43 -10.29 -12.99 -21.54
C ASP A 43 -10.39 -11.48 -21.46
N VAL A 44 -11.58 -11.00 -21.07
CA VAL A 44 -11.81 -9.58 -20.79
C VAL A 44 -11.03 -9.26 -19.53
N CYS A 45 -9.75 -8.91 -19.70
CA CYS A 45 -8.86 -8.36 -18.69
C CYS A 45 -9.43 -7.01 -18.21
N ARG A 46 -10.45 -7.09 -17.36
CA ARG A 46 -11.16 -5.96 -16.77
C ARG A 46 -10.19 -5.08 -16.00
N ARG A 47 -10.43 -3.78 -16.04
CA ARG A 47 -9.58 -2.78 -15.38
C ARG A 47 -10.43 -1.80 -14.59
N GLN A 48 -9.89 -1.36 -13.47
CA GLN A 48 -10.44 -0.37 -12.58
C GLN A 48 -9.72 0.97 -12.76
N TYR A 49 -10.46 2.03 -13.10
CA TYR A 49 -9.96 3.39 -12.98
C TYR A 49 -9.98 3.81 -11.51
N ILE A 50 -8.85 4.29 -10.98
CA ILE A 50 -8.73 4.80 -9.61
C ILE A 50 -8.11 6.19 -9.65
N SER A 51 -8.84 7.19 -9.16
CA SER A 51 -8.27 8.50 -8.82
C SER A 51 -7.92 8.50 -7.34
N LEU A 52 -6.67 8.86 -7.03
CA LEU A 52 -6.03 8.74 -5.72
C LEU A 52 -5.65 10.15 -5.22
N TYR A 53 -6.14 10.53 -4.04
CA TYR A 53 -5.76 11.78 -3.38
C TYR A 53 -5.44 11.52 -1.90
N ASN A 54 -4.23 11.84 -1.45
CA ASN A 54 -3.90 11.86 -0.02
C ASN A 54 -2.90 13.00 0.28
N TYR A 55 -3.31 13.94 1.13
CA TYR A 55 -2.51 15.06 1.62
C TYR A 55 -1.83 14.73 2.96
N THR A 56 -1.20 13.56 3.06
CA THR A 56 -0.40 13.16 4.22
C THR A 56 1.03 13.67 4.03
N PRO A 57 1.58 14.51 4.94
CA PRO A 57 2.95 15.02 4.82
C PRO A 57 4.01 13.92 4.73
N LEU A 58 4.92 14.07 3.77
CA LEU A 58 5.97 13.10 3.45
C LEU A 58 7.36 13.69 3.70
N ASP A 59 8.24 12.87 4.29
CA ASP A 59 9.64 13.23 4.50
C ASP A 59 10.38 13.36 3.15
N LYS A 60 10.82 14.58 2.84
CA LYS A 60 11.61 14.95 1.66
C LYS A 60 12.76 13.96 1.36
N LYS A 61 13.46 13.49 2.40
CA LYS A 61 14.60 12.57 2.27
C LYS A 61 14.17 11.17 1.82
N LYS A 62 12.91 10.80 2.04
CA LYS A 62 12.33 9.50 1.65
C LYS A 62 11.65 9.54 0.28
N LEU A 63 11.33 10.71 -0.26
CA LEU A 63 10.65 10.85 -1.57
C LEU A 63 11.34 10.13 -2.74
N PRO A 64 12.69 10.17 -2.92
CA PRO A 64 13.34 9.48 -4.04
C PRO A 64 13.16 7.97 -3.97
N LYS A 65 13.27 7.39 -2.76
CA LYS A 65 13.03 5.97 -2.52
C LYS A 65 11.56 5.63 -2.75
N LEU A 66 10.64 6.39 -2.17
CA LEU A 66 9.20 6.15 -2.32
C LEU A 66 8.76 6.13 -3.79
N ARG A 67 9.21 7.10 -4.60
CA ARG A 67 8.92 7.17 -6.04
C ARG A 67 9.40 5.92 -6.79
N ARG A 68 10.61 5.44 -6.50
CA ARG A 68 11.16 4.22 -7.12
C ARG A 68 10.36 2.99 -6.68
N ASP A 69 10.19 2.80 -5.38
CA ASP A 69 9.56 1.62 -4.80
C ASP A 69 8.08 1.52 -5.24
N MET A 70 7.34 2.64 -5.34
CA MET A 70 5.98 2.68 -5.90
C MET A 70 5.96 2.32 -7.39
N ARG A 71 6.84 2.91 -8.20
CA ARG A 71 6.92 2.62 -9.65
C ARG A 71 7.22 1.15 -9.92
N GLU A 72 8.11 0.54 -9.14
CA GLU A 72 8.50 -0.86 -9.27
C GLU A 72 7.37 -1.81 -8.85
N GLN A 73 6.83 -1.66 -7.64
CA GLN A 73 5.76 -2.54 -7.15
C GLN A 73 4.48 -2.43 -7.98
N TRP A 74 4.05 -1.21 -8.34
CA TRP A 74 2.85 -1.03 -9.15
C TRP A 74 3.06 -1.48 -10.60
N GLY A 75 4.27 -1.32 -11.15
CA GLY A 75 4.65 -1.90 -12.43
C GLY A 75 4.57 -3.43 -12.44
N GLN A 76 5.04 -4.09 -11.38
CA GLN A 76 4.92 -5.55 -11.20
C GLN A 76 3.46 -6.03 -11.10
N LEU A 77 2.56 -5.21 -10.56
CA LEU A 77 1.11 -5.46 -10.54
C LEU A 77 0.42 -5.13 -11.88
N GLY A 78 1.13 -4.62 -12.89
CA GLY A 78 0.53 -4.20 -14.16
C GLY A 78 -0.33 -2.93 -14.05
N VAL A 79 -0.18 -2.16 -12.98
CA VAL A 79 -0.84 -0.87 -12.78
C VAL A 79 -0.17 0.19 -13.64
N VAL A 80 -0.96 0.91 -14.43
CA VAL A 80 -0.48 1.98 -15.32
C VAL A 80 -1.19 3.29 -15.02
N GLY A 81 -0.51 4.42 -15.20
CA GLY A 81 -1.11 5.73 -14.95
C GLY A 81 -0.09 6.81 -14.63
N ARG A 82 -0.56 7.90 -14.02
CA ARG A 82 0.26 9.03 -13.58
C ARG A 82 0.07 9.25 -12.09
N ILE A 83 1.18 9.46 -11.38
CA ILE A 83 1.17 9.84 -9.97
C ILE A 83 2.18 10.97 -9.73
N TYR A 84 1.71 11.99 -9.02
CA TYR A 84 2.48 13.11 -8.50
C TYR A 84 2.73 12.84 -7.00
N ILE A 85 3.99 12.98 -6.58
CA ILE A 85 4.45 12.66 -5.22
C ILE A 85 5.35 13.80 -4.76
N ALA A 86 4.96 14.50 -3.71
CA ALA A 86 5.64 15.68 -3.17
C ALA A 86 5.58 15.68 -1.63
N GLU A 87 6.03 16.75 -0.97
CA GLU A 87 6.15 16.79 0.50
C GLU A 87 4.78 16.92 1.19
N GLU A 88 3.78 17.47 0.49
CA GLU A 88 2.40 17.57 0.94
C GLU A 88 1.59 16.26 0.81
N GLY A 89 2.06 15.30 -0.01
CA GLY A 89 1.37 14.03 -0.23
C GLY A 89 1.42 13.50 -1.66
N ILE A 90 0.34 12.84 -2.08
CA ILE A 90 0.20 12.16 -3.38
C ILE A 90 -1.15 12.45 -4.07
N ASN A 91 -1.09 12.57 -5.39
CA ASN A 91 -2.24 12.72 -6.29
C ASN A 91 -1.99 11.87 -7.54
N GLY A 92 -2.94 11.04 -7.99
CA GLY A 92 -2.76 10.24 -9.18
C GLY A 92 -4.04 9.76 -9.86
N GLN A 93 -3.91 9.36 -11.12
CA GLN A 93 -4.92 8.69 -11.92
C GLN A 93 -4.31 7.40 -12.46
N LEU A 94 -4.92 6.28 -12.07
CA LEU A 94 -4.38 4.94 -12.27
C LEU A 94 -5.42 4.04 -12.95
N VAL A 95 -4.93 3.08 -13.72
CA VAL A 95 -5.68 1.97 -14.29
C VAL A 95 -5.07 0.70 -13.73
N VAL A 96 -5.81 0.04 -12.83
CA VAL A 96 -5.40 -1.16 -12.11
C VAL A 96 -6.10 -2.35 -12.75
N PRO A 97 -5.43 -3.47 -13.10
CA PRO A 97 -6.14 -4.68 -13.50
C PRO A 97 -7.08 -5.11 -12.38
N GLU A 98 -8.35 -5.38 -12.68
CA GLU A 98 -9.37 -5.69 -11.66
C GLU A 98 -8.90 -6.72 -10.62
N PRO A 99 -8.28 -7.85 -11.02
CA PRO A 99 -7.90 -8.86 -10.05
C PRO A 99 -7.00 -8.28 -8.94
N VAL A 100 -5.96 -7.52 -9.31
CA VAL A 100 -4.94 -7.03 -8.35
C VAL A 100 -5.36 -5.81 -7.52
N VAL A 101 -6.61 -5.32 -7.60
CA VAL A 101 -7.04 -4.09 -6.87
C VAL A 101 -6.79 -4.19 -5.37
N SER A 102 -7.09 -5.33 -4.75
CA SER A 102 -6.82 -5.54 -3.31
C SER A 102 -5.33 -5.48 -2.98
N ALA A 103 -4.46 -6.09 -3.80
CA ALA A 103 -3.01 -6.02 -3.62
C ALA A 103 -2.46 -4.60 -3.82
N PHE A 104 -3.03 -3.83 -4.75
CA PHE A 104 -2.75 -2.42 -4.92
C PHE A 104 -3.09 -1.63 -3.63
N GLU A 105 -4.30 -1.77 -3.09
CA GLU A 105 -4.75 -1.07 -1.87
C GLU A 105 -3.88 -1.37 -0.64
N CYS A 106 -3.35 -2.60 -0.56
CA CYS A 106 -2.45 -3.02 0.51
C CYS A 106 -1.00 -2.58 0.35
N SER A 107 -0.53 -2.26 -0.86
CA SER A 107 0.90 -2.09 -1.19
C SER A 107 1.59 -1.00 -0.35
N PHE A 108 0.94 0.15 -0.17
CA PHE A 108 1.44 1.28 0.61
C PHE A 108 0.43 1.64 1.72
N PRO A 109 0.30 0.84 2.79
CA PRO A 109 -0.83 0.96 3.71
C PRO A 109 -0.83 2.25 4.52
N ARG A 110 0.34 2.89 4.70
CA ARG A 110 0.46 4.23 5.29
C ARG A 110 -0.08 5.35 4.40
N LEU A 111 -0.11 5.15 3.08
CA LEU A 111 -0.54 6.15 2.11
C LEU A 111 -1.96 5.88 1.59
N LEU A 112 -2.34 4.61 1.44
CA LEU A 112 -3.60 4.23 0.81
C LEU A 112 -4.77 4.12 1.81
N ARG A 113 -4.53 3.75 3.08
CA ARG A 113 -5.61 3.69 4.10
C ARG A 113 -6.22 5.05 4.47
N GLN A 114 -5.46 6.13 4.29
CA GLN A 114 -5.89 7.50 4.55
C GLN A 114 -6.21 8.26 3.25
N ALA A 115 -6.08 7.60 2.10
CA ALA A 115 -6.39 8.19 0.81
C ALA A 115 -7.91 8.25 0.56
N LYS A 116 -8.32 9.31 -0.15
CA LYS A 116 -9.57 9.32 -0.89
C LYS A 116 -9.33 8.62 -2.23
N LEU A 117 -9.87 7.40 -2.35
CA LEU A 117 -9.87 6.62 -3.58
C LEU A 117 -11.25 6.76 -4.25
N PHE A 118 -11.26 7.20 -5.51
CA PHE A 118 -12.47 7.27 -6.33
C PHE A 118 -12.39 6.25 -7.44
N TYR A 119 -13.38 5.36 -7.51
CA TYR A 119 -13.42 4.24 -8.44
C TYR A 119 -14.34 4.62 -9.62
N GLY A 120 -13.76 4.72 -10.82
CA GLY A 120 -14.53 5.00 -12.05
C GLY A 120 -15.37 3.79 -12.51
N HIS A 121 -16.49 4.06 -13.18
CA HIS A 121 -17.33 3.01 -13.78
C HIS A 121 -16.60 2.31 -14.95
N ARG A 122 -16.80 1.00 -15.12
CA ARG A 122 -15.94 0.15 -15.98
C ARG A 122 -16.58 -0.24 -17.31
N GLU A 123 -15.79 -0.15 -18.38
CA GLU A 123 -15.37 -1.32 -19.17
C GLU A 123 -14.27 -0.90 -20.17
N ILE A 124 -13.05 -1.44 -20.01
CA ILE A 124 -12.02 -1.38 -21.07
C ILE A 124 -11.84 -2.81 -21.58
N ARG A 125 -12.31 -3.09 -22.80
CA ARG A 125 -11.89 -4.30 -23.50
C ARG A 125 -10.42 -4.14 -23.87
N CYS A 126 -9.55 -5.01 -23.38
CA CYS A 126 -8.16 -5.02 -23.83
C CYS A 126 -8.14 -5.30 -25.34
N ARG A 127 -7.44 -4.49 -26.13
CA ARG A 127 -7.16 -4.85 -27.52
C ARG A 127 -6.24 -6.07 -27.52
N PRO A 128 -6.52 -7.13 -28.29
CA PRO A 128 -5.59 -8.23 -28.42
C PRO A 128 -4.26 -7.69 -28.96
N SER A 129 -3.15 -8.17 -28.40
CA SER A 129 -1.83 -7.89 -28.97
C SER A 129 -1.72 -8.65 -30.29
N ASN A 130 -1.97 -7.95 -31.41
CA ASN A 130 -1.73 -8.52 -32.74
C ASN A 130 -0.26 -8.92 -32.81
N GLY A 131 0.00 -10.22 -32.79
CA GLY A 131 1.33 -10.76 -32.98
C GLY A 131 1.84 -10.32 -34.34
N ILE A 132 3.00 -9.68 -34.36
CA ILE A 132 3.72 -9.35 -35.59
C ILE A 132 4.07 -10.70 -36.22
N ARG A 133 3.35 -11.08 -37.28
CA ARG A 133 3.77 -12.20 -38.13
C ARG A 133 5.05 -11.76 -38.83
N SER A 134 6.11 -12.52 -38.57
CA SER A 134 7.34 -12.54 -39.38
C SER A 134 7.07 -13.21 -40.73
#